data_AF-A0A8H5D6L1-F1
#
_entry.id   AF-A0A8H5D6L1-F1
#
_cell.length_a   1.000
_cell.length_b   1.000
_cell.length_c   1.000
_cell.angle_alpha   90.00
_cell.angle_beta   90.00
_cell.angle_gamma   90.00
#
_symmetry.space_group_name_H-M   'P 1'
#
loop_
_entity.id
_entity.type
_entity.pdbx_description
1 polymer ?
#
loop_
_entity_poly.entity_id
_entity_poly.type
_entity_poly.pdbx_seq_one_letter_code
_entity_poly.pdbx_strand_id
1 'polypeptide(L)'
;MDFWKGMVCAQLLICTAYMLYGLFVYSFQGQFTLPLAYQGVSKQSWQDVGNVLALITGIIAAGLYGNIGIKVAYYNIVEGWFKGPVLTSRAGRFIWTFMVIIYWALAFVVGSAIPQVASISGIVAAICIMQFSYTFPPLLMLGYKMKVAAAGLVEEDKLAFGEVIDPNTPSRDPGDTWRHWSRWRRGFFGGGNWMANLFNLVLFLGSLTMACLGMYGSGTAVKVTFENGAATSFGCTPPV
;
A
#
# COMPACT_ATOMS: atom_id res chain seq x y z
N MET A 1 -18.87 13.38 12.18
CA MET A 1 -18.28 13.71 10.87
C MET A 1 -18.53 12.55 9.94
N ASP A 2 -19.04 12.80 8.74
CA ASP A 2 -19.11 11.76 7.70
C ASP A 2 -17.70 11.28 7.37
N PHE A 3 -17.54 9.97 7.16
CA PHE A 3 -16.24 9.33 6.90
C PHE A 3 -15.43 10.06 5.82
N TRP A 4 -16.08 10.41 4.71
CA TRP A 4 -15.45 11.14 3.60
C TRP A 4 -14.87 12.50 4.02
N LYS A 5 -15.62 13.28 4.81
CA LYS A 5 -15.16 14.61 5.27
C LYS A 5 -13.95 14.47 6.21
N GLY A 6 -13.98 13.48 7.10
CA GLY A 6 -12.84 13.16 7.98
C GLY A 6 -11.61 12.75 7.18
N MET A 7 -11.78 11.87 6.19
CA MET A 7 -10.71 11.41 5.30
C MET A 7 -10.07 12.56 4.52
N VAL A 8 -10.87 13.44 3.91
CA VAL A 8 -10.35 14.59 3.16
C VAL A 8 -9.60 15.56 4.07
N CYS A 9 -10.13 15.85 5.25
CA CYS A 9 -9.47 16.75 6.21
C CYS A 9 -8.11 16.19 6.68
N ALA A 10 -8.06 14.90 7.03
CA ALA A 10 -6.83 14.24 7.43
C ALA A 10 -5.78 14.22 6.29
N GLN A 11 -6.20 13.89 5.07
CA GLN A 11 -5.30 13.85 3.92
C GLN A 11 -4.75 15.23 3.58
N LEU A 12 -5.58 16.27 3.66
CA LEU A 12 -5.17 17.65 3.41
C LEU A 12 -4.12 18.10 4.43
N LEU A 13 -4.36 17.83 5.73
CA LEU A 13 -3.41 18.14 6.80
C LEU A 13 -2.05 17.47 6.56
N ILE A 14 -2.04 16.17 6.26
CA ILE A 14 -0.81 15.40 6.01
C ILE A 14 -0.09 15.97 4.79
N CYS A 15 -0.81 16.21 3.69
CA CYS A 15 -0.24 16.75 2.47
C CYS A 15 0.39 18.13 2.70
N THR A 16 -0.30 19.04 3.37
CA THR A 16 0.22 20.38 3.69
C THR A 16 1.47 20.30 4.56
N ALA A 17 1.47 19.47 5.60
CA ALA A 17 2.63 19.31 6.47
C ALA A 17 3.84 18.73 5.72
N TYR A 18 3.62 17.72 4.88
CA TYR A 18 4.67 17.07 4.10
C TYR A 18 5.25 18.02 3.05
N MET A 19 4.39 18.74 2.32
CA MET A 19 4.84 19.68 1.29
C MET A 19 5.55 20.89 1.89
N LEU A 20 5.04 21.46 2.99
CA LEU A 20 5.68 22.57 3.67
C LEU A 20 7.07 22.17 4.17
N TYR A 21 7.19 21.03 4.85
CA TYR A 21 8.46 20.54 5.35
C TYR A 21 9.44 20.20 4.21
N GLY A 22 8.96 19.51 3.16
CA GLY A 22 9.77 19.16 1.99
C GLY A 22 10.31 20.39 1.26
N LEU A 23 9.46 21.38 0.97
CA LEU A 23 9.87 22.63 0.32
C LEU A 23 10.83 23.43 1.20
N PHE A 24 10.59 23.47 2.51
CA PHE A 24 11.47 24.15 3.47
C PHE A 24 12.86 23.52 3.48
N VAL A 25 12.97 22.20 3.66
CA VAL A 25 14.29 21.54 3.70
C VAL A 25 14.99 21.63 2.34
N TYR A 26 14.25 21.45 1.25
CA TYR A 26 14.80 21.53 -0.11
C TYR A 26 15.33 22.92 -0.46
N SER A 27 14.71 24.00 0.01
CA SER A 27 15.22 25.36 -0.26
C SER A 27 16.57 25.64 0.41
N PHE A 28 16.90 24.96 1.52
CA PHE A 28 18.18 25.10 2.21
C PHE A 28 19.25 24.10 1.75
N GLN A 29 18.88 22.85 1.48
CA GLN A 29 19.84 21.76 1.16
C GLN A 29 19.91 21.42 -0.34
N GLY A 30 18.94 21.86 -1.14
CA GLY A 30 18.87 21.60 -2.58
C GLY A 30 18.91 20.12 -2.94
N GLN A 31 19.69 19.79 -3.98
CA GLN A 31 19.84 18.43 -4.48
C GLN A 31 20.56 17.46 -3.52
N PHE A 32 21.22 17.97 -2.48
CA PHE A 32 21.95 17.16 -1.50
C PHE A 32 21.10 16.82 -0.26
N THR A 33 19.78 16.94 -0.39
CA THR A 33 18.83 16.57 0.65
C THR A 33 18.91 15.08 0.95
N LEU A 34 19.11 14.75 2.22
CA LEU A 34 19.14 13.36 2.67
C LEU A 34 17.71 12.83 2.85
N PRO A 35 17.45 11.52 2.62
CA PRO A 35 16.15 10.90 2.88
C PRO A 35 15.65 11.12 4.31
N LEU A 36 16.57 11.23 5.27
CA LEU A 36 16.31 11.60 6.65
C LEU A 36 16.77 13.04 6.86
N ALA A 37 15.85 13.98 6.68
CA ALA A 37 16.14 15.42 6.65
C ALA A 37 16.84 15.95 7.92
N TYR A 38 16.55 15.38 9.10
CA TYR A 38 17.19 15.78 10.36
C TYR A 38 18.67 15.37 10.45
N GLN A 39 19.14 14.43 9.62
CA GLN A 39 20.56 14.08 9.52
C GLN A 39 21.37 15.14 8.75
N GLY A 40 20.71 15.99 7.96
CA GLY A 40 21.34 17.09 7.25
C GLY A 40 21.55 18.36 8.10
N VAL A 41 21.25 18.33 9.40
CA VAL A 41 21.40 19.49 10.30
C VAL A 41 22.84 19.59 10.80
N SER A 42 23.46 20.77 10.71
CA SER A 42 24.89 20.95 11.03
C SER A 42 25.27 20.68 12.50
N LYS A 43 24.35 20.90 13.44
CA LYS A 43 24.60 20.69 14.88
C LYS A 43 24.27 19.26 15.29
N GLN A 44 25.26 18.52 15.76
CA GLN A 44 25.11 17.13 16.22
C GLN A 44 24.00 16.97 17.26
N SER A 45 23.89 17.89 18.23
CA SER A 45 22.85 17.81 19.27
C SER A 45 21.43 17.78 18.71
N TRP A 46 21.17 18.44 17.57
CA TRP A 46 19.86 18.40 16.91
C TRP A 46 19.65 17.10 16.13
N GLN A 47 20.72 16.53 15.57
CA GLN A 47 20.66 15.20 14.96
C GLN A 47 20.35 14.13 16.02
N ASP A 48 20.98 14.20 17.19
CA ASP A 48 20.78 13.24 18.29
C ASP A 48 19.34 13.29 18.81
N VAL A 49 18.78 14.49 19.00
CA VAL A 49 17.36 14.66 19.36
C VAL A 49 16.45 14.07 18.27
N GLY A 50 16.75 14.33 16.99
CA GLY A 50 16.02 13.75 15.87
C GLY A 50 16.06 12.22 15.86
N ASN A 51 17.23 11.63 16.13
CA ASN A 51 17.42 10.19 16.23
C ASN A 51 16.61 9.59 17.38
N VAL A 52 16.61 10.22 18.56
CA VAL A 52 15.83 9.74 19.71
C VAL A 52 14.32 9.79 19.42
N LEU A 53 13.83 10.90 18.85
CA LEU A 53 12.42 11.02 18.47
C LEU A 53 12.03 10.01 17.38
N ALA A 54 12.88 9.82 16.37
CA ALA A 54 12.67 8.82 15.31
C ALA A 54 12.64 7.40 15.87
N LEU A 55 13.50 7.08 16.86
CA LEU A 55 13.54 5.78 17.51
C LEU A 55 12.27 5.53 18.33
N ILE A 56 11.82 6.50 19.13
CA ILE A 56 10.58 6.38 19.92
C ILE A 56 9.37 6.19 19.00
N THR A 57 9.22 7.07 18.00
CA THR A 57 8.11 7.00 17.04
C THR A 57 8.15 5.71 16.22
N GLY A 58 9.34 5.26 15.80
CA GLY A 58 9.56 4.01 15.09
C GLY A 58 9.16 2.77 15.92
N ILE A 59 9.52 2.71 17.20
CA ILE A 59 9.14 1.59 18.09
C ILE A 59 7.62 1.56 18.30
N ILE A 60 7.00 2.71 18.53
CA ILE A 60 5.53 2.79 18.69
C ILE A 60 4.84 2.33 17.41
N ALA A 61 5.28 2.82 16.24
CA ALA A 61 4.73 2.45 14.95
C ALA A 61 4.92 0.95 14.67
N ALA A 62 6.11 0.40 14.91
CA ALA A 62 6.40 -1.03 14.73
C ALA A 62 5.52 -1.90 15.64
N GLY A 63 5.33 -1.51 16.89
CA GLY A 63 4.45 -2.22 17.83
C GLY A 63 2.98 -2.19 17.42
N LEU A 64 2.46 -1.04 17.02
CA LEU A 64 1.06 -0.88 16.60
C LEU A 64 0.78 -1.60 15.27
N TYR A 65 1.51 -1.25 14.21
CA TYR A 65 1.28 -1.80 12.87
C TYR A 65 1.67 -3.27 12.79
N GLY A 66 2.73 -3.71 13.47
CA GLY A 66 3.12 -5.11 13.55
C GLY A 66 2.03 -5.97 14.18
N ASN A 67 1.46 -5.54 15.32
CA ASN A 67 0.38 -6.29 15.98
C ASN A 67 -0.91 -6.36 15.14
N ILE A 68 -1.25 -5.27 14.42
CA ILE A 68 -2.40 -5.27 13.50
C ILE A 68 -2.12 -6.23 12.33
N GLY A 69 -0.94 -6.15 11.72
CA GLY A 69 -0.55 -7.00 10.59
C GLY A 69 -0.58 -8.50 10.93
N ILE A 70 -0.01 -8.88 12.07
CA ILE A 70 -0.03 -10.28 12.55
C ILE A 70 -1.48 -10.75 12.77
N LYS A 71 -2.35 -9.91 13.35
CA LYS A 71 -3.77 -10.28 13.52
C LYS A 71 -4.47 -10.49 12.18
N VAL A 72 -4.26 -9.60 11.21
CA VAL A 72 -4.85 -9.74 9.87
C VAL A 72 -4.34 -11.01 9.18
N ALA A 73 -3.05 -11.33 9.31
CA ALA A 73 -2.49 -12.59 8.80
C ALA A 73 -3.12 -13.82 9.46
N TYR A 74 -3.37 -13.78 10.78
CA TYR A 74 -4.03 -14.86 11.50
C TYR A 74 -5.45 -15.11 10.97
N TYR A 75 -6.25 -14.05 10.85
CA TYR A 75 -7.63 -14.15 10.37
C TYR A 75 -7.70 -14.68 8.93
N ASN A 76 -6.83 -14.23 8.03
CA ASN A 76 -6.89 -14.65 6.64
C ASN A 76 -6.32 -16.06 6.42
N ILE A 77 -5.16 -16.36 7.02
CA ILE A 77 -4.45 -17.63 6.77
C ILE A 77 -5.00 -18.73 7.67
N VAL A 78 -4.97 -18.52 8.99
CA VAL A 78 -5.31 -19.58 9.96
C VAL A 78 -6.82 -19.79 10.00
N GLU A 79 -7.61 -18.74 10.26
CA GLU A 79 -9.07 -18.88 10.35
C GLU A 79 -9.71 -19.02 8.96
N GLY A 80 -9.25 -18.28 7.96
CA GLY A 80 -9.79 -18.30 6.61
C GLY A 80 -9.43 -19.56 5.82
N TRP A 81 -8.14 -19.76 5.52
CA TRP A 81 -7.69 -20.84 4.63
C TRP A 81 -7.66 -22.20 5.32
N PHE A 82 -7.09 -22.26 6.53
CA PHE A 82 -6.96 -23.51 7.27
C PHE A 82 -8.18 -23.85 8.14
N LYS A 83 -9.22 -22.99 8.18
CA LYS A 83 -10.41 -23.15 9.04
C LYS A 83 -10.03 -23.43 10.50
N GLY A 84 -8.95 -22.80 10.94
CA GLY A 84 -8.37 -22.98 12.27
C GLY A 84 -9.22 -22.36 13.38
N PRO A 85 -8.81 -22.57 14.65
CA PRO A 85 -9.53 -22.03 15.80
C PRO A 85 -9.49 -20.51 15.82
N VAL A 86 -10.56 -19.89 16.32
CA VAL A 86 -10.64 -18.45 16.51
C VAL A 86 -9.54 -17.94 17.44
N LEU A 87 -9.03 -16.72 17.18
CA LEU A 87 -7.95 -16.10 17.96
C LEU A 87 -8.25 -16.02 19.47
N THR A 88 -9.52 -15.89 19.83
CA THR A 88 -9.99 -15.81 21.23
C THR A 88 -9.96 -17.17 21.96
N SER A 89 -9.78 -18.28 21.25
CA SER A 89 -9.65 -19.62 21.82
C SER A 89 -8.27 -19.83 22.44
N ARG A 90 -8.19 -20.71 23.46
CA ARG A 90 -6.92 -21.08 24.11
C ARG A 90 -5.92 -21.68 23.12
N ALA A 91 -6.40 -22.52 22.19
CA ALA A 91 -5.57 -23.10 21.12
C ALA A 91 -5.14 -22.02 20.12
N GLY A 92 -6.03 -21.08 19.78
CA GLY A 92 -5.71 -20.01 18.85
C GLY A 92 -4.63 -19.06 19.39
N ARG A 93 -4.68 -18.77 20.69
CA ARG A 93 -3.67 -17.95 21.37
C ARG A 93 -2.26 -18.57 21.33
N PHE A 94 -2.14 -19.89 21.44
CA PHE A 94 -0.85 -20.58 21.36
C PHE A 94 -0.24 -20.46 19.96
N ILE A 95 -1.04 -20.71 18.91
CA ILE A 95 -0.62 -20.56 17.51
C ILE A 95 -0.23 -19.11 17.23
N TRP A 96 -1.01 -18.15 17.74
CA TRP A 96 -0.72 -16.73 17.59
C TRP A 96 0.62 -16.33 18.24
N THR A 97 0.91 -16.79 19.46
CA THR A 97 2.20 -16.49 20.12
C THR A 97 3.39 -17.00 19.29
N PHE A 98 3.30 -18.20 18.74
CA PHE A 98 4.36 -18.73 17.87
C PHE A 98 4.50 -17.90 16.58
N MET A 99 3.38 -17.50 15.98
CA MET A 99 3.39 -16.65 14.78
C MET A 99 4.00 -15.27 15.03
N VAL A 100 3.76 -14.69 16.22
CA VAL A 100 4.39 -13.43 16.64
C VAL A 100 5.91 -13.57 16.71
N ILE A 101 6.42 -14.64 17.33
CA ILE A 101 7.86 -14.89 17.44
C ILE A 101 8.49 -15.01 16.04
N ILE A 102 7.88 -15.80 15.15
CA ILE A 102 8.36 -15.94 13.78
C ILE A 102 8.35 -14.60 13.04
N TYR A 103 7.26 -13.84 13.16
CA TYR A 103 7.13 -12.55 12.49
C TYR A 103 8.26 -11.59 12.90
N TRP A 104 8.50 -11.45 14.19
CA TRP A 104 9.57 -10.57 14.69
C TRP A 104 10.96 -11.08 14.38
N ALA A 105 11.17 -12.40 14.37
CA ALA A 105 12.44 -12.99 13.93
C ALA A 105 12.72 -12.70 12.45
N LEU A 106 11.73 -12.86 11.56
CA LEU A 106 11.86 -12.51 10.15
C LEU A 106 12.07 -11.01 9.94
N ALA A 107 11.32 -10.17 10.67
CA ALA A 107 11.49 -8.72 10.62
C ALA A 107 12.91 -8.30 11.05
N PHE A 108 13.44 -8.92 12.10
CA PHE A 108 14.81 -8.68 12.55
C PHE A 108 15.83 -9.08 11.48
N VAL A 109 15.69 -10.27 10.89
CA VAL A 109 16.56 -10.77 9.80
C VAL A 109 16.57 -9.81 8.61
N VAL A 110 15.39 -9.35 8.16
CA VAL A 110 15.29 -8.40 7.03
C VAL A 110 15.89 -7.04 7.41
N GLY A 111 15.62 -6.55 8.61
CA GLY A 111 16.13 -5.27 9.10
C GLY A 111 17.65 -5.24 9.30
N SER A 112 18.25 -6.36 9.74
CA SER A 112 19.70 -6.47 9.92
C SER A 112 20.45 -6.80 8.62
N ALA A 113 19.77 -7.35 7.62
CA ALA A 113 20.41 -7.76 6.37
C ALA A 113 20.64 -6.60 5.41
N ILE A 114 19.74 -5.61 5.35
CA ILE A 114 19.77 -4.54 4.35
C ILE A 114 20.34 -3.24 4.96
N PRO A 115 21.48 -2.75 4.47
CA PRO A 115 22.18 -1.61 5.08
C PRO A 115 21.48 -0.25 4.85
N GLN A 116 20.52 -0.18 3.93
CA GLN A 116 19.90 1.09 3.52
C GLN A 116 18.37 1.06 3.61
N VAL A 117 17.83 1.81 4.58
CA VAL A 117 16.39 1.92 4.85
C VAL A 117 15.60 2.44 3.64
N ALA A 118 16.18 3.36 2.87
CA ALA A 118 15.54 3.94 1.69
C ALA A 118 15.17 2.87 0.64
N SER A 119 16.03 1.89 0.41
CA SER A 119 15.81 0.83 -0.58
C SER A 119 14.72 -0.15 -0.12
N ILE A 120 14.65 -0.47 1.18
CA ILE A 120 13.56 -1.26 1.76
C ILE A 120 12.23 -0.52 1.60
N SER A 121 12.22 0.77 1.95
CA SER A 121 11.03 1.60 1.83
C SER A 121 10.55 1.70 0.38
N GLY A 122 11.47 1.78 -0.59
CA GLY A 122 11.15 1.78 -2.02
C GLY A 122 10.50 0.48 -2.49
N ILE A 123 11.06 -0.68 -2.09
CA ILE A 123 10.49 -2.00 -2.41
C ILE A 123 9.08 -2.14 -1.80
N VAL A 124 8.93 -1.83 -0.51
CA VAL A 124 7.64 -1.93 0.19
C VAL A 124 6.61 -0.97 -0.42
N ALA A 125 7.02 0.24 -0.79
CA ALA A 125 6.15 1.19 -1.48
C ALA A 125 5.67 0.66 -2.84
N ALA A 126 6.56 0.05 -3.63
CA ALA A 126 6.21 -0.49 -4.94
C ALA A 126 5.31 -1.73 -4.87
N ILE A 127 5.56 -2.64 -3.91
CA ILE A 127 4.82 -3.90 -3.77
C ILE A 127 3.48 -3.71 -3.06
N CYS A 128 3.44 -2.90 -2.01
CA CYS A 128 2.26 -2.80 -1.17
C CYS A 128 1.51 -1.49 -1.45
N ILE A 129 2.17 -0.34 -1.24
CA ILE A 129 1.48 0.96 -1.24
C ILE A 129 0.90 1.27 -2.62
N MET A 130 1.70 1.14 -3.68
CA MET A 130 1.25 1.38 -5.06
C MET A 130 0.12 0.44 -5.46
N GLN A 131 0.20 -0.84 -5.10
CA GLN A 131 -0.82 -1.83 -5.46
C GLN A 131 -2.17 -1.53 -4.80
N PHE A 132 -2.17 -1.26 -3.49
CA PHE A 132 -3.40 -0.96 -2.75
C PHE A 132 -3.98 0.42 -3.05
N SER A 133 -3.18 1.36 -3.57
CA SER A 133 -3.63 2.73 -3.82
C SER A 133 -4.07 2.95 -5.27
N TYR A 134 -3.31 2.44 -6.24
CA TYR A 134 -3.47 2.80 -7.65
C TYR A 134 -3.70 1.61 -8.59
N THR A 135 -3.58 0.38 -8.09
CA THR A 135 -3.77 -0.82 -8.92
C THR A 135 -5.09 -1.51 -8.58
N PHE A 136 -5.27 -2.01 -7.34
CA PHE A 136 -6.47 -2.74 -6.95
C PHE A 136 -7.74 -1.88 -6.97
N PRO A 137 -7.78 -0.64 -6.43
CA PRO A 137 -9.03 0.12 -6.40
C PRO A 137 -9.55 0.46 -7.82
N PRO A 138 -8.73 0.96 -8.77
CA PRO A 138 -9.19 1.21 -10.13
C PRO A 138 -9.62 -0.06 -10.87
N LEU A 139 -8.93 -1.19 -10.64
CA LEU A 139 -9.32 -2.49 -11.22
C LEU A 139 -10.67 -2.97 -10.70
N LEU A 140 -10.89 -2.89 -9.39
CA LEU A 140 -12.16 -3.27 -8.76
C LEU A 140 -13.30 -2.35 -9.20
N MET A 141 -13.05 -1.04 -9.28
CA MET A 141 -14.02 -0.07 -9.78
C MET A 141 -14.37 -0.33 -11.25
N LEU A 142 -13.39 -0.59 -12.10
CA LEU A 142 -13.60 -0.99 -13.50
C LEU A 142 -14.41 -2.28 -13.59
N GLY A 143 -14.04 -3.32 -12.83
CA GLY A 143 -14.73 -4.60 -12.81
C GLY A 143 -16.18 -4.48 -12.33
N TYR A 144 -16.45 -3.64 -11.33
CA TYR A 144 -17.79 -3.34 -10.86
C TYR A 144 -18.61 -2.64 -11.95
N LYS A 145 -18.11 -1.53 -12.51
CA LYS A 145 -18.79 -0.78 -13.57
C LYS A 145 -19.05 -1.62 -14.81
N MET A 146 -18.11 -2.47 -15.22
CA MET A 146 -18.29 -3.37 -16.35
C MET A 146 -19.36 -4.42 -16.10
N LYS A 147 -19.50 -4.93 -14.86
CA LYS A 147 -20.58 -5.87 -14.50
C LYS A 147 -21.94 -5.20 -14.57
N VAL A 148 -22.05 -3.99 -14.04
CA VAL A 148 -23.26 -3.16 -14.03
C VAL A 148 -23.70 -2.82 -15.45
N ALA A 149 -22.78 -2.30 -16.26
CA ALA A 149 -23.04 -1.97 -17.66
C ALA A 149 -23.40 -3.22 -18.49
N ALA A 150 -22.77 -4.37 -18.22
CA ALA A 150 -23.08 -5.62 -18.89
C ALA A 150 -24.48 -6.17 -18.52
N ALA A 151 -24.94 -5.94 -17.29
CA ALA A 151 -26.27 -6.31 -16.79
C ALA A 151 -27.38 -5.36 -17.28
N GLY A 152 -27.01 -4.24 -17.91
CA GLY A 152 -27.97 -3.27 -18.45
C GLY A 152 -28.70 -2.45 -17.38
N LEU A 153 -28.12 -2.31 -16.19
CA LEU A 153 -28.63 -1.49 -15.09
C LEU A 153 -28.23 -0.02 -15.34
N VAL A 154 -28.97 0.65 -16.22
CA VAL A 154 -28.65 2.01 -16.72
C VAL A 154 -28.87 3.11 -15.65
N GLU A 155 -29.66 2.84 -14.62
CA GLU A 155 -29.90 3.82 -13.53
C GLU A 155 -28.72 3.95 -12.54
N GLU A 156 -27.78 3.00 -12.53
CA GLU A 156 -26.65 3.02 -11.59
C GLU A 156 -25.64 4.14 -11.82
N ASP A 157 -25.46 4.62 -13.05
CA ASP A 157 -24.52 5.71 -13.35
C ASP A 157 -24.98 7.08 -12.80
N LYS A 158 -26.21 7.16 -12.25
CA LYS A 158 -26.75 8.35 -11.59
C LYS A 158 -26.78 8.26 -10.07
N LEU A 159 -26.54 7.08 -9.49
CA LEU A 159 -26.56 6.89 -8.04
C LEU A 159 -25.33 7.54 -7.39
N ALA A 160 -25.54 8.20 -6.27
CA ALA A 160 -24.45 8.82 -5.52
C ALA A 160 -23.54 7.76 -4.89
N PHE A 161 -22.29 8.13 -4.58
CA PHE A 161 -21.35 7.25 -3.87
C PHE A 161 -21.98 6.74 -2.56
N GLY A 162 -22.25 5.42 -2.49
CA GLY A 162 -22.79 4.76 -1.30
C GLY A 162 -24.28 4.44 -1.35
N GLU A 163 -25.01 4.78 -2.42
CA GLU A 163 -26.37 4.30 -2.60
C GLU A 163 -26.39 2.86 -3.11
N VAL A 164 -27.24 2.03 -2.49
CA VAL A 164 -27.40 0.61 -2.80
C VAL A 164 -28.56 0.46 -3.79
N ILE A 165 -28.37 -0.38 -4.80
CA ILE A 165 -29.39 -0.68 -5.80
C ILE A 165 -30.59 -1.35 -5.12
N ASP A 166 -31.80 -0.93 -5.47
CA ASP A 166 -33.01 -1.65 -5.10
C ASP A 166 -32.98 -3.03 -5.79
N PRO A 167 -33.02 -4.16 -5.06
CA PRO A 167 -32.97 -5.50 -5.66
C PRO A 167 -34.05 -5.78 -6.71
N ASN A 168 -35.09 -4.94 -6.76
CA ASN A 168 -36.22 -5.07 -7.66
C ASN A 168 -36.04 -4.35 -9.00
N THR A 169 -34.91 -3.66 -9.24
CA THR A 169 -34.67 -2.98 -10.51
C THR A 169 -34.55 -4.00 -11.66
N PRO A 170 -35.37 -3.91 -12.72
CA PRO A 170 -35.38 -4.90 -13.79
C PRO A 170 -34.06 -4.87 -14.58
N SER A 171 -33.26 -5.92 -14.46
CA SER A 171 -32.06 -6.12 -15.26
C SER A 171 -32.43 -6.42 -16.72
N ARG A 172 -31.80 -5.72 -17.67
CA ARG A 172 -31.91 -6.00 -19.12
C ARG A 172 -30.77 -6.90 -19.59
N ASP A 173 -30.37 -7.91 -18.81
CA ASP A 173 -29.29 -8.83 -19.18
C ASP A 173 -29.80 -9.87 -20.20
N PRO A 174 -29.22 -9.97 -21.41
CA PRO A 174 -29.55 -11.01 -22.40
C PRO A 174 -29.17 -12.45 -21.99
N GLY A 175 -28.52 -12.65 -20.84
CA GLY A 175 -28.08 -13.97 -20.38
C GLY A 175 -26.72 -14.43 -20.94
N ASP A 176 -25.95 -13.52 -21.54
CA ASP A 176 -24.63 -13.81 -22.11
C ASP A 176 -23.61 -14.17 -21.02
N THR A 177 -22.71 -15.12 -21.22
CA THR A 177 -21.58 -15.38 -20.29
C THR A 177 -20.33 -14.53 -20.63
N TRP A 178 -19.44 -14.25 -19.67
CA TRP A 178 -18.13 -13.56 -19.89
C TRP A 178 -17.16 -14.26 -20.85
N ARG A 179 -17.51 -15.45 -21.35
CA ARG A 179 -16.84 -16.13 -22.46
C ARG A 179 -17.16 -15.49 -23.82
N HIS A 180 -18.27 -14.76 -23.91
CA HIS A 180 -18.70 -14.11 -25.13
C HIS A 180 -18.19 -12.66 -25.18
N TRP A 181 -17.56 -12.33 -26.30
CA TRP A 181 -17.03 -10.99 -26.58
C TRP A 181 -18.10 -9.88 -26.53
N SER A 182 -19.36 -10.24 -26.82
CA SER A 182 -20.53 -9.34 -26.71
C SER A 182 -20.64 -8.70 -25.32
N ARG A 183 -20.42 -9.49 -24.24
CA ARG A 183 -20.52 -9.02 -22.86
C ARG A 183 -19.38 -8.07 -22.49
N TRP A 184 -18.16 -8.33 -22.99
CA TRP A 184 -17.01 -7.43 -22.80
C TRP A 184 -17.20 -6.10 -23.51
N ARG A 185 -17.67 -6.12 -24.76
CA ARG A 185 -17.95 -4.90 -25.52
C ARG A 185 -19.05 -4.07 -24.87
N ARG A 186 -20.13 -4.71 -24.39
CA ARG A 186 -21.22 -4.05 -23.67
C ARG A 186 -20.79 -3.55 -22.29
N GLY A 187 -19.97 -4.29 -21.55
CA GLY A 187 -19.48 -3.87 -20.24
C GLY A 187 -18.49 -2.71 -20.32
N PHE A 188 -17.60 -2.69 -21.32
CA PHE A 188 -16.59 -1.64 -21.45
C PHE A 188 -17.11 -0.37 -22.13
N PHE A 189 -17.91 -0.51 -23.21
CA PHE A 189 -18.41 0.61 -24.01
C PHE A 189 -19.89 0.95 -23.75
N GLY A 190 -20.65 0.10 -23.06
CA GLY A 190 -22.03 0.39 -22.68
C GLY A 190 -22.12 1.27 -21.43
N GLY A 191 -23.25 1.96 -21.26
CA GLY A 191 -23.51 2.82 -20.09
C GLY A 191 -23.10 4.29 -20.24
N GLY A 192 -22.44 4.70 -21.33
CA GLY A 192 -22.07 6.11 -21.57
C GLY A 192 -20.79 6.58 -20.85
N ASN A 193 -20.30 5.81 -19.87
CA ASN A 193 -19.10 6.12 -19.09
C ASN A 193 -17.81 5.43 -19.60
N TRP A 194 -17.69 5.18 -20.91
CA TRP A 194 -16.53 4.51 -21.51
C TRP A 194 -15.20 5.24 -21.23
N MET A 195 -15.22 6.57 -21.13
CA MET A 195 -14.05 7.38 -20.76
C MET A 195 -13.57 7.08 -19.33
N ALA A 196 -14.49 6.87 -18.39
CA ALA A 196 -14.15 6.52 -17.01
C ALA A 196 -13.60 5.09 -16.92
N ASN A 197 -14.12 4.16 -17.72
CA ASN A 197 -13.59 2.80 -17.83
C ASN A 197 -12.18 2.79 -18.41
N LEU A 198 -11.96 3.56 -19.49
CA LEU A 198 -10.65 3.72 -20.09
C LEU A 198 -9.66 4.38 -19.12
N PHE A 199 -10.07 5.43 -18.41
CA PHE A 199 -9.25 6.09 -17.41
C PHE A 199 -8.80 5.12 -16.30
N ASN A 200 -9.72 4.34 -15.73
CA ASN A 200 -9.39 3.35 -14.71
C ASN A 200 -8.47 2.23 -15.25
N LEU A 201 -8.68 1.81 -16.50
CA LEU A 201 -7.82 0.81 -17.15
C LEU A 201 -6.40 1.35 -17.37
N VAL A 202 -6.26 2.58 -17.86
CA VAL A 202 -4.96 3.23 -18.06
C VAL A 202 -4.26 3.46 -16.72
N LEU A 203 -5.00 3.88 -15.68
CA LEU A 203 -4.45 4.07 -14.34
C LEU A 203 -3.97 2.74 -13.73
N PHE A 204 -4.71 1.66 -13.93
CA PHE A 204 -4.32 0.31 -13.53
C PHE A 204 -3.04 -0.15 -14.26
N LEU A 205 -2.98 -0.03 -15.58
CA LEU A 205 -1.81 -0.44 -16.37
C LEU A 205 -0.58 0.43 -16.09
N GLY A 206 -0.79 1.74 -15.94
CA GLY A 206 0.25 2.71 -15.59
C GLY A 206 0.83 2.44 -14.22
N SER A 207 -0.02 2.23 -13.20
CA SER A 207 0.44 1.90 -11.85
C SER A 207 1.14 0.55 -11.79
N LEU A 208 0.67 -0.46 -12.53
CA LEU A 208 1.34 -1.76 -12.64
C LEU A 208 2.74 -1.62 -13.23
N THR A 209 2.87 -0.84 -14.31
CA THR A 209 4.16 -0.56 -14.94
C THR A 209 5.10 0.18 -13.97
N MET A 210 4.60 1.20 -13.27
CA MET A 210 5.37 1.92 -12.26
C MET A 210 5.81 1.04 -11.10
N ALA A 211 4.96 0.10 -10.66
CA ALA A 211 5.32 -0.83 -9.60
C ALA A 211 6.42 -1.81 -10.06
N CYS A 212 6.33 -2.34 -11.29
CA CYS A 212 7.38 -3.17 -11.87
C CYS A 212 8.71 -2.42 -11.97
N LEU A 213 8.70 -1.19 -12.47
CA LEU A 213 9.88 -0.34 -12.54
C LEU A 213 10.43 0.03 -11.15
N GLY A 214 9.55 0.30 -10.18
CA GLY A 214 9.94 0.60 -8.80
C GLY A 214 10.58 -0.58 -8.07
N MET A 215 10.04 -1.79 -8.27
CA MET A 215 10.64 -3.04 -7.78
C MET A 215 12.00 -3.27 -8.43
N TYR A 216 12.11 -3.07 -9.75
CA TYR A 216 13.37 -3.23 -10.47
C TYR A 216 14.42 -2.21 -9.99
N GLY A 217 14.08 -0.92 -9.95
CA GLY A 217 14.99 0.14 -9.55
C GLY A 217 15.45 0.03 -8.10
N SER A 218 14.55 -0.33 -7.19
CA SER A 218 14.93 -0.55 -5.79
C SER A 218 15.76 -1.82 -5.63
N GLY A 219 15.45 -2.87 -6.38
CA GLY A 219 16.22 -4.12 -6.40
C GLY A 219 17.65 -3.94 -6.94
N THR A 220 17.82 -3.20 -8.02
CA THR A 220 19.15 -2.87 -8.56
C THR A 220 19.94 -1.97 -7.63
N ALA A 221 19.28 -1.00 -6.97
CA ALA A 221 19.92 -0.17 -5.95
C ALA A 221 20.45 -1.02 -4.78
N VAL A 222 19.63 -1.95 -4.26
CA VAL A 222 20.08 -2.89 -3.21
C VAL A 222 21.30 -3.70 -3.68
N LYS A 223 21.25 -4.23 -4.91
CA LYS A 223 22.38 -5.00 -5.48
C LYS A 223 23.66 -4.17 -5.53
N VAL A 224 23.60 -2.95 -6.06
CA VAL A 224 24.76 -2.05 -6.16
C VAL A 224 25.30 -1.66 -4.79
N THR A 225 24.43 -1.47 -3.80
CA THR A 225 24.83 -1.19 -2.42
C THR A 225 25.58 -2.37 -1.78
N PHE A 226 25.18 -3.62 -2.06
CA PHE A 226 25.92 -4.80 -1.61
C PHE A 226 27.22 -5.05 -2.38
N GLU A 227 27.29 -4.70 -3.67
CA GLU A 227 28.50 -4.87 -4.47
C GLU A 227 29.61 -3.87 -4.09
N ASN A 228 29.24 -2.66 -3.69
CA ASN A 228 30.18 -1.57 -3.39
C ASN A 228 30.32 -1.23 -1.89
N GLY A 229 29.46 -1.76 -1.03
CA GLY A 229 29.44 -1.45 0.40
C GLY A 229 30.38 -2.34 1.22
N ALA A 230 30.99 -1.77 2.26
CA ALA A 230 31.76 -2.53 3.27
C ALA A 230 30.83 -3.37 4.19
N ALA A 231 29.54 -3.06 4.21
CA ALA A 231 28.52 -3.75 5.00
C ALA A 231 28.07 -5.06 4.29
N THR A 232 28.57 -6.20 4.77
CA THR A 232 28.00 -7.51 4.45
C THR A 232 26.68 -7.71 5.19
N SER A 233 25.76 -8.54 4.67
CA SER A 233 24.58 -8.95 5.45
C SER A 233 25.05 -9.54 6.78
N PHE A 234 24.63 -8.95 7.90
CA PHE A 234 25.07 -9.29 9.27
C PHE A 234 26.52 -8.92 9.63
N GLY A 235 27.18 -8.02 8.89
CA GLY A 235 28.52 -7.53 9.21
C GLY A 235 28.52 -6.57 10.40
N CYS A 236 29.34 -6.84 11.42
CA CYS A 236 29.58 -5.95 12.57
C CYS A 236 30.88 -5.13 12.46
N THR A 237 31.56 -5.14 11.31
CA THR A 237 32.86 -4.48 11.13
C THR A 237 32.66 -3.04 10.63
N PRO A 238 33.06 -2.01 11.40
CA PRO A 238 33.14 -0.65 10.89
C PRO A 238 34.19 -0.55 9.78
N PRO A 239 34.08 0.38 8.81
CA PRO A 239 33.06 1.42 8.70
C PRO A 239 31.85 0.89 7.92
N VAL A 240 30.66 1.02 8.52
CA VAL A 240 29.37 0.81 7.85
C VAL A 240 28.85 2.13 7.30
#